data_AF-A0A2M7ZGE0-F1
#
_entry.id   AF-A0A2M7ZGE0-F1
#
_cell.length_a   1.000
_cell.length_b   1.000
_cell.length_c   1.000
_cell.angle_alpha   90.00
_cell.angle_beta   90.00
_cell.angle_gamma   90.00
#
_symmetry.space_group_name_H-M   'P 1'
#
loop_
_entity.id
_entity.type
_entity.pdbx_description
1 polymer ?
#
loop_
_entity_poly.entity_id
_entity_poly.type
_entity_poly.pdbx_seq_one_letter_code
_entity_poly.pdbx_strand_id
1 'polypeptide(L)'
;EENIRIQYNTNTVGKDISTHASMFALNGNVGPEDALVTQSSLKSWKILGGITAKNTRVTATYSGSKPVKGLKFVHTYDERFYLTEPPAFPHTKNFEVVSWYE
;
A
#
# COMPACT_ATOMS: atom_id res chain seq x y z
N GLU A 1 -11.59 -5.83 -2.72
CA GLU A 1 -11.38 -5.09 -1.45
C GLU A 1 -11.46 -3.61 -1.72
N GLU A 2 -12.19 -2.87 -0.88
CA GLU A 2 -12.34 -1.43 -1.09
C GLU A 2 -11.18 -0.63 -0.51
N ASN A 3 -10.66 -0.99 0.67
CA ASN A 3 -9.66 -0.16 1.37
C ASN A 3 -8.61 -0.99 2.09
N ILE A 4 -7.37 -0.52 2.08
CA ILE A 4 -6.25 -1.10 2.84
C ILE A 4 -5.86 -0.12 3.95
N ARG A 5 -5.79 -0.62 5.19
CA ARG A 5 -5.61 0.18 6.40
C ARG A 5 -4.53 -0.36 7.31
N ILE A 6 -3.65 0.54 7.74
CA ILE A 6 -2.87 0.32 8.97
C ILE A 6 -3.79 0.66 10.14
N GLN A 7 -4.10 -0.34 10.95
CA GLN A 7 -4.93 -0.16 12.14
C GLN A 7 -4.19 0.56 13.26
N TYR A 8 -4.87 1.44 13.99
CA TYR A 8 -4.37 2.03 15.22
C TYR A 8 -4.46 1.00 16.36
N ASN A 9 -3.30 0.54 16.85
CA ASN A 9 -3.20 -0.39 17.97
C ASN A 9 -1.83 -0.25 18.66
N THR A 10 -1.60 -1.04 19.70
CA THR A 10 -0.35 -1.07 20.48
C THR A 10 0.90 -1.45 19.67
N ASN A 11 0.72 -2.02 18.48
CA ASN A 11 1.79 -2.41 17.57
C ASN A 11 2.10 -1.36 16.50
N THR A 12 1.23 -0.38 16.28
CA THR A 12 1.39 0.63 15.21
C THR A 12 1.60 2.05 15.75
N VAL A 13 0.97 2.40 16.87
CA VAL A 13 1.09 3.74 17.45
C VAL A 13 2.52 4.02 17.93
N GLY A 14 3.08 5.16 17.52
CA GLY A 14 4.42 5.61 17.95
C GLY A 14 5.59 4.75 17.43
N LYS A 15 5.33 3.82 16.50
CA LYS A 15 6.34 2.93 15.92
C LYS A 15 6.55 3.20 14.43
N ASP A 16 7.74 2.89 13.94
CA ASP A 16 7.98 2.79 12.51
C ASP A 16 7.35 1.50 11.98
N ILE A 17 6.76 1.57 10.79
CA ILE A 17 5.99 0.48 10.20
C ILE A 17 6.67 0.07 8.89
N SER A 18 6.95 -1.22 8.74
CA SER A 18 7.44 -1.81 7.50
C SER A 18 6.43 -2.80 6.96
N THR A 19 5.92 -2.54 5.76
CA THR A 19 4.98 -3.42 5.05
C THR A 19 5.72 -4.08 3.88
N HIS A 20 5.88 -5.41 3.94
CA HIS A 20 6.46 -6.21 2.86
C HIS A 20 5.34 -6.97 2.15
N ALA A 21 4.64 -6.29 1.25
CA ALA A 21 3.49 -6.85 0.54
C ALA A 21 3.18 -6.05 -0.73
N SER A 22 2.55 -6.70 -1.70
CA SER A 22 1.88 -6.03 -2.81
C SER A 22 0.42 -5.74 -2.44
N MET A 23 0.04 -4.47 -2.50
CA MET A 23 -1.27 -3.96 -2.08
C MET A 23 -2.12 -3.57 -3.28
N PHE A 24 -3.32 -4.12 -3.40
CA PHE A 24 -4.26 -3.83 -4.49
C PHE A 24 -5.64 -3.43 -3.95
N ALA A 25 -6.08 -2.21 -4.26
CA ALA A 25 -7.40 -1.69 -3.90
C ALA A 25 -8.06 -1.01 -5.11
N LEU A 26 -8.82 -1.78 -5.89
CA LEU A 26 -9.39 -1.33 -7.18
C LEU A 26 -10.19 -0.01 -7.07
N ASN A 27 -11.11 0.07 -6.10
CA ASN A 27 -12.07 1.19 -6.01
C ASN A 27 -11.84 2.13 -4.82
N GLY A 28 -10.93 1.79 -3.91
CA GLY A 28 -10.63 2.68 -2.79
C GLY A 28 -9.15 2.81 -2.57
N ASN A 29 -8.74 2.90 -1.31
CA ASN A 29 -7.50 3.59 -1.01
C ASN A 29 -6.63 2.94 0.05
N VAL A 30 -5.37 3.34 -0.01
CA VAL A 30 -4.30 2.84 0.84
C VAL A 30 -3.86 3.96 1.77
N GLY A 31 -3.77 3.66 3.06
CA GLY A 31 -3.36 4.64 4.05
C GLY A 31 -3.56 4.17 5.49
N PRO A 32 -3.05 4.93 6.46
CA PRO A 32 -3.28 4.63 7.86
C PRO A 32 -4.68 5.08 8.31
N GLU A 33 -5.11 4.59 9.47
CA GLU A 33 -6.26 5.16 10.18
C GLU A 33 -5.98 6.60 10.65
N ASP A 34 -7.05 7.40 10.79
CA ASP A 34 -6.94 8.83 11.10
C ASP A 34 -6.27 9.11 12.46
N ALA A 35 -6.43 8.19 13.42
CA ALA A 35 -5.75 8.24 14.72
C ALA A 35 -4.21 8.14 14.58
N LEU A 36 -3.72 7.39 13.58
CA LEU A 36 -2.29 7.31 13.29
C LEU A 36 -1.78 8.56 12.55
N VAL A 37 -2.62 9.31 11.84
CA VAL A 37 -2.24 10.58 11.17
C VAL A 37 -2.02 11.71 12.21
N THR A 38 -2.80 11.67 13.28
CA THR A 38 -2.83 12.68 14.35
C THR A 38 -1.97 12.32 15.56
N GLN A 39 -1.28 11.18 15.53
CA GLN A 39 -0.42 10.73 16.62
C GLN A 39 0.65 11.76 17.00
N SER A 40 1.09 11.76 18.26
CA SER A 40 1.96 12.80 18.82
C SER A 40 3.35 12.90 18.19
N SER A 41 3.79 11.85 17.49
CA SER A 41 5.13 11.76 16.90
C SER A 41 5.08 11.51 15.39
N LEU A 42 6.11 11.96 14.67
CA LEU A 42 6.33 11.55 13.30
C LEU A 42 7.06 10.20 13.28
N LYS A 43 6.49 9.24 12.54
CA LYS A 43 7.08 7.92 12.29
C LYS A 43 7.14 7.64 10.80
N SER A 44 7.81 6.58 10.39
CA SER A 44 7.94 6.20 8.99
C SER A 44 7.07 5.00 8.68
N TRP A 45 6.38 5.05 7.54
CA TRP A 45 5.76 3.88 6.93
C TRP A 45 6.51 3.53 5.66
N LYS A 46 7.29 2.44 5.73
CA LYS A 46 8.11 1.91 4.64
C LYS A 46 7.36 0.79 3.95
N ILE A 47 7.26 0.85 2.63
CA ILE A 47 6.59 -0.18 1.84
C ILE A 47 7.61 -0.76 0.86
N LEU A 48 7.82 -2.07 0.99
CA LEU A 48 8.61 -2.88 0.08
C LEU A 48 7.64 -3.76 -0.72
N GLY A 49 7.30 -3.31 -1.92
CA GLY A 49 6.31 -3.97 -2.79
C GLY A 49 5.56 -3.00 -3.70
N GLY A 50 4.59 -3.54 -4.44
CA GLY A 50 3.72 -2.75 -5.33
C GLY A 50 2.52 -2.17 -4.60
N ILE A 51 2.05 -1.00 -5.02
CA ILE A 51 0.82 -0.39 -4.53
C ILE A 51 0.00 0.06 -5.74
N THR A 52 -1.19 -0.50 -5.89
CA THR A 52 -2.15 -0.09 -6.90
C THR A 52 -3.48 0.21 -6.20
N ALA A 53 -3.84 1.47 -6.13
CA ALA A 53 -5.06 1.94 -5.51
C ALA A 53 -5.64 3.15 -6.23
N LYS A 54 -6.93 3.43 -6.05
CA LYS A 54 -7.57 4.62 -6.65
C LYS A 54 -6.95 5.93 -6.13
N ASN A 55 -6.64 5.99 -4.84
CA ASN A 55 -5.87 7.10 -4.25
C ASN A 55 -5.15 6.68 -2.97
N THR A 56 -4.27 7.54 -2.48
CA THR A 56 -3.62 7.44 -1.17
C THR A 56 -4.29 8.40 -0.19
N ARG A 57 -4.56 7.95 1.05
CA ARG A 57 -5.05 8.85 2.11
C ARG A 57 -3.93 9.76 2.62
N VAL A 58 -4.31 10.78 3.38
CA VAL A 58 -3.38 11.58 4.18
C VAL A 58 -2.63 10.65 5.13
N THR A 59 -1.30 10.70 5.09
CA THR A 59 -0.43 9.84 5.91
C THR A 59 0.22 10.59 7.06
N ALA A 60 0.44 11.89 6.92
CA ALA A 60 1.07 12.75 7.93
C ALA A 60 0.42 14.14 7.96
N THR A 61 0.49 14.79 9.13
CA THR A 61 0.18 16.20 9.32
C THR A 61 1.43 17.03 9.11
N TYR A 62 1.30 18.16 8.42
CA TYR A 62 2.41 19.03 8.04
C TYR A 62 2.34 20.37 8.78
N SER A 63 3.51 20.91 9.11
CA SER A 63 3.70 22.31 9.50
C SER A 63 4.54 22.97 8.41
N GLY A 64 3.89 23.77 7.56
CA GLY A 64 4.47 24.23 6.31
C GLY A 64 4.80 23.03 5.40
N SER A 65 6.05 22.92 4.96
CA SER A 65 6.54 21.82 4.13
C SER A 65 7.08 20.62 4.92
N LYS A 66 7.13 20.69 6.25
CA LYS A 66 7.73 19.65 7.10
C LYS A 66 6.63 18.77 7.73
N PRO A 67 6.65 17.45 7.53
CA PRO A 67 5.76 16.57 8.27
C PRO A 67 6.14 16.62 9.77
N VAL A 68 5.15 16.75 10.65
CA VAL A 68 5.36 16.90 12.10
C VAL A 68 4.72 15.78 12.91
N LYS A 69 3.65 15.18 12.41
CA LYS A 69 2.89 14.11 13.08
C LYS A 69 2.42 13.10 12.05
N GLY A 70 2.26 11.85 12.47
CA GLY A 70 1.73 10.81 11.60
C GLY A 70 2.78 9.87 11.04
N LEU A 71 2.53 9.35 9.84
CA LEU A 71 3.38 8.39 9.14
C LEU A 71 3.92 8.99 7.85
N LYS A 72 5.21 9.28 7.83
CA LYS A 72 5.94 9.65 6.61
C LYS A 72 5.90 8.46 5.65
N PHE A 73 5.23 8.64 4.53
CA PHE A 73 5.11 7.63 3.49
C PHE A 73 6.44 7.48 2.74
N VAL A 74 7.02 6.28 2.78
CA VAL A 74 8.26 5.93 2.07
C VAL A 74 7.96 4.70 1.23
N HIS A 75 7.70 4.91 -0.05
CA HIS A 75 7.50 3.84 -1.02
C HIS A 75 8.75 3.67 -1.84
N THR A 76 9.37 2.49 -1.74
CA THR A 76 10.48 2.09 -2.60
C THR A 76 9.94 1.04 -3.55
N TYR A 77 9.97 1.34 -4.85
CA TYR A 77 9.66 0.33 -5.86
C TYR A 77 10.76 -0.73 -5.87
N ASP A 78 10.37 -2.00 -5.96
CA ASP A 78 11.32 -3.09 -6.08
C ASP A 78 11.82 -3.18 -7.52
N GLU A 79 13.09 -2.81 -7.73
CA GLU A 79 13.71 -2.73 -9.06
C GLU A 79 13.74 -4.08 -9.80
N ARG A 80 13.56 -5.20 -9.11
CA ARG A 80 13.44 -6.53 -9.75
C ARG A 80 12.24 -6.61 -10.69
N PHE A 81 11.19 -5.81 -10.45
CA PHE A 81 10.05 -5.72 -11.37
C PHE A 81 10.34 -4.86 -12.61
N TYR A 82 11.47 -4.13 -12.68
CA TYR A 82 11.89 -3.38 -13.87
C TYR A 82 12.74 -4.20 -14.85
N LEU A 83 13.59 -5.11 -14.33
CA LEU A 83 14.63 -5.77 -15.12
C LEU A 83 14.38 -7.25 -15.39
N THR A 84 13.44 -7.85 -14.66
CA THR A 84 13.14 -9.28 -14.75
C THR A 84 11.66 -9.44 -14.98
N GLU A 85 11.28 -9.81 -16.21
CA GLU A 85 10.01 -10.50 -16.41
C GLU A 85 9.99 -11.74 -15.51
N PRO A 86 8.88 -12.03 -14.80
CA PRO A 86 8.79 -13.28 -14.06
C PRO A 86 9.08 -14.43 -15.04
N PRO A 87 9.95 -15.40 -14.69
CA PRO A 87 10.31 -16.49 -15.59
C PRO A 87 9.04 -17.24 -15.98
N ALA A 88 8.55 -16.94 -17.19
CA ALA A 88 7.27 -17.36 -17.74
C ALA A 88 6.10 -17.26 -16.74
N PHE A 89 5.41 -16.12 -16.71
CA PHE A 89 3.95 -16.21 -16.48
C PHE A 89 3.42 -17.13 -17.59
N PRO A 90 2.71 -18.24 -17.30
CA PRO A 90 2.16 -19.04 -18.38
C PRO A 90 1.28 -18.10 -19.20
N HIS A 91 1.69 -17.86 -20.44
CA HIS A 91 0.79 -17.28 -21.42
C HIS A 91 -0.41 -18.24 -21.43
N THR A 92 -1.52 -17.85 -20.81
CA THR A 92 -2.83 -18.44 -21.10
C THR A 92 -3.13 -18.11 -22.55
N LYS A 93 -2.51 -18.87 -23.45
CA LYS A 93 -2.80 -18.92 -24.88
C LYS A 93 -4.05 -19.75 -25.15
N ASN A 94 -4.85 -20.11 -24.14
CA ASN A 94 -6.17 -20.71 -24.28
C ASN A 94 -7.02 -20.37 -23.04
N PHE A 95 -7.73 -19.25 -23.06
CA PHE A 95 -9.02 -19.19 -22.39
C PHE A 95 -10.05 -19.60 -23.42
N GLU A 96 -10.45 -20.87 -23.42
CA GLU A 96 -11.66 -21.29 -24.11
C GLU A 96 -12.84 -20.87 -23.23
N VAL A 97 -13.73 -20.04 -23.78
CA VAL A 97 -15.05 -19.84 -23.18
C VAL A 97 -15.83 -21.13 -23.44
N VAL A 98 -15.74 -22.09 -22.52
CA VAL A 98 -16.62 -23.25 -22.53
C VAL A 98 -17.98 -22.74 -22.05
N SER A 99 -18.86 -22.45 -23.01
CA SER A 99 -20.27 -22.18 -22.74
C SER A 99 -20.86 -23.39 -21.99
N TRP A 100 -21.42 -23.15 -20.82
CA TRP A 100 -22.24 -24.15 -20.16
C TRP A 100 -23.63 -24.08 -20.80
N TYR A 101 -24.12 -25.22 -21.26
CA TYR A 101 -25.49 -25.41 -21.73
C TYR A 101 -26.46 -25.06 -20.59
N GLU A 102 -27.35 -24.10 -20.84
CA GLU A 102 -28.75 -24.20 -20.43
C GLU A 102 -29.59 -24.37 -21.70
#